data_AF-E9CV15-F1
#
_entry.id   AF-E9CV15-F1
#
_cell.length_a   1.000
_cell.length_b   1.000
_cell.length_c   1.000
_cell.angle_alpha   90.00
_cell.angle_beta   90.00
_cell.angle_gamma   90.00
#
_symmetry.space_group_name_H-M   'P 1'
#
loop_
_entity.id
_entity.type
_entity.pdbx_description
1 polymer ?
#
loop_
_entity_poly.entity_id
_entity_poly.type
_entity_poly.pdbx_seq_one_letter_code
_entity_poly.pdbx_strand_id
1 'polypeptide(L)'
;MISLISLLLNTFRPSLLFVASTIVTTGALHFPAKYHRVFLLPTWLLAAWSLFSIDSKKALGGIIGLDSYTAFTSTIFMLILPSILFMQKHTLVAKPDNTPAAASCSSVILWPNRHTISAACRIWNNPRHLKFRQPGPGSTPWRSLLFFTLRSGLKVAAIVIIDRMLVKKIQAHLFANSNVLDFTPDQLPIIRPLLGIRIDEEDVDPISRHQFLLRAFISVSWIWANFVFLESCHVILAIFFVAILRLDNPEDWPSLFGNIADAWTVRRFWGRFWHRIATPTLSQWTRIIIQRVLHLQLTSGVAKTVEAFGIFFLSGLAHALASWRTGEGFAHLDILFFCANFVVVAVEILVARLWKYAVKGTWIELELRRNSKLRVVGKVLGLVWVFSWFFWMVPRWLYPKALRLSIKQALMIESLMLNAKS
;
A
#
# COMPACT_ATOMS: atom_id res chain seq x y z
N MET A 1 15.18 20.48 30.86
CA MET A 1 13.75 20.18 30.59
C MET A 1 13.24 20.89 29.32
N ILE A 2 13.39 22.21 29.17
CA ILE A 2 12.95 22.98 27.98
C ILE A 2 13.58 22.48 26.66
N SER A 3 14.87 22.13 26.69
CA SER A 3 15.59 21.56 25.53
C SER A 3 15.03 20.20 25.08
N LEU A 4 14.67 19.32 26.03
CA LEU A 4 14.09 18.00 25.73
C LEU A 4 12.67 18.13 25.16
N ILE A 5 11.86 19.03 25.70
CA ILE A 5 10.50 19.29 25.19
C ILE A 5 10.57 19.87 23.77
N SER A 6 11.47 20.83 23.53
CA SER A 6 11.70 21.39 22.19
C SER A 6 12.17 20.31 21.20
N LEU A 7 13.07 19.42 21.61
CA LEU A 7 13.53 18.31 20.78
C LEU A 7 12.40 17.32 20.45
N LEU A 8 11.58 16.95 21.45
CA LEU A 8 10.45 16.05 21.26
C LEU A 8 9.39 16.68 20.35
N LEU A 9 9.03 17.95 20.57
CA LEU A 9 8.08 18.66 19.72
C LEU A 9 8.58 18.75 18.29
N ASN A 10 9.86 19.06 18.07
CA ASN A 10 10.42 19.11 16.71
C ASN A 10 10.46 17.74 16.04
N THR A 11 10.69 16.67 16.81
CA THR A 11 10.73 15.30 16.27
C THR A 11 9.34 14.79 15.90
N PHE A 12 8.34 15.03 16.75
CA PHE A 12 6.97 14.53 16.53
C PHE A 12 6.04 15.53 15.81
N ARG A 13 6.52 16.74 15.49
CA ARG A 13 5.74 17.78 14.80
C ARG A 13 4.98 17.26 13.57
N PRO A 14 5.58 16.49 12.65
CA PRO A 14 4.86 15.97 11.49
C PRO A 14 3.66 15.11 11.90
N SER A 15 3.86 14.18 12.84
CA SER A 15 2.81 13.29 13.32
C SER A 15 1.73 14.03 14.11
N LEU A 16 2.09 15.01 14.95
CA LEU A 16 1.14 15.84 15.69
C LEU A 16 0.24 16.67 14.75
N LEU A 17 0.81 17.26 13.70
CA LEU A 17 0.04 17.99 12.68
C LEU A 17 -0.92 17.08 11.92
N PHE A 18 -0.51 15.84 11.64
CA PHE A 18 -1.38 14.84 11.00
C PHE A 18 -2.56 14.46 11.92
N VAL A 19 -2.28 14.21 13.20
CA VAL A 19 -3.32 13.94 14.20
C VAL A 19 -4.28 15.12 14.34
N ALA A 20 -3.77 16.35 14.39
CA ALA A 20 -4.61 17.55 14.41
C ALA A 20 -5.52 17.63 13.16
N SER A 21 -4.98 17.37 11.97
CA SER A 21 -5.77 17.31 10.74
C SER A 21 -6.88 16.25 10.80
N THR A 22 -6.57 15.07 11.37
CA THR A 22 -7.55 13.99 11.58
C THR A 22 -8.68 14.40 12.55
N ILE A 23 -8.32 15.06 13.66
CA ILE A 23 -9.29 15.57 14.65
C ILE A 23 -10.22 16.61 14.01
N VAL A 24 -9.65 17.58 13.28
CA VAL A 24 -10.44 18.61 12.60
C VAL A 24 -11.36 17.99 11.55
N THR A 25 -10.90 16.98 10.79
CA THR A 25 -11.75 16.25 9.83
C THR A 25 -12.91 15.56 10.52
N THR A 26 -12.63 14.88 11.64
CA THR A 26 -13.63 14.15 12.41
C THR A 26 -14.68 15.11 12.98
N GLY A 27 -14.23 16.27 13.48
CA GLY A 27 -15.12 17.35 13.92
C GLY A 27 -15.93 17.96 12.77
N ALA A 28 -15.34 18.12 11.58
CA ALA A 28 -16.04 18.63 10.40
C ALA A 28 -17.23 17.74 10.00
N LEU A 29 -17.08 16.42 10.13
CA LEU A 29 -18.13 15.43 9.85
C LEU A 29 -19.31 15.47 10.86
N HIS A 30 -19.21 16.25 11.93
CA HIS A 30 -20.34 16.50 12.85
C HIS A 30 -21.25 17.62 12.39
N PHE A 31 -20.76 18.50 11.52
CA PHE A 31 -21.57 19.56 10.96
C PHE A 31 -22.45 19.02 9.82
N PRO A 32 -23.59 19.67 9.52
CA PRO A 32 -24.35 19.36 8.32
C PRO A 32 -23.49 19.46 7.05
N ALA A 33 -23.73 18.58 6.08
CA ALA A 33 -22.92 18.46 4.84
C ALA A 33 -22.70 19.79 4.09
N LYS A 34 -23.61 20.76 4.21
CA LYS A 34 -23.47 22.11 3.64
C LYS A 34 -22.24 22.87 4.17
N TYR A 35 -21.76 22.56 5.37
CA TYR A 35 -20.61 23.20 6.01
C TYR A 35 -19.29 22.44 5.82
N HIS A 36 -19.30 21.17 5.39
CA HIS A 36 -18.08 20.37 5.21
C HIS A 36 -17.04 21.07 4.31
N ARG A 37 -17.51 21.85 3.32
CA ARG A 37 -16.65 22.59 2.38
C ARG A 37 -15.75 23.61 3.07
N VAL A 38 -16.23 24.23 4.16
CA VAL A 38 -15.49 25.24 4.92
C VAL A 38 -14.28 24.62 5.61
N PHE A 39 -14.40 23.36 6.04
CA PHE A 39 -13.32 22.64 6.71
C PHE A 39 -12.30 22.03 5.75
N LEU A 40 -12.64 21.83 4.47
CA LEU A 40 -11.75 21.15 3.52
C LEU A 40 -10.38 21.83 3.41
N LEU A 41 -10.35 23.13 3.15
CA LEU A 41 -9.08 23.86 2.96
C LEU A 41 -8.22 23.87 4.24
N PRO A 42 -8.73 24.29 5.41
CA PRO A 42 -7.95 24.24 6.66
C PRO A 42 -7.39 22.85 6.96
N THR A 43 -8.20 21.81 6.82
CA THR A 43 -7.79 20.45 7.15
C THR A 43 -6.78 19.91 6.16
N TRP A 44 -6.96 20.20 4.87
CA TRP A 44 -6.00 19.85 3.83
C TRP A 44 -4.67 20.56 4.03
N LEU A 45 -4.69 21.85 4.39
CA LEU A 45 -3.47 22.61 4.70
C LEU A 45 -2.74 22.06 5.93
N LEU A 46 -3.45 21.58 6.96
CA LEU A 46 -2.82 20.90 8.11
C LEU A 46 -2.14 19.59 7.70
N ALA A 47 -2.78 18.79 6.84
CA ALA A 47 -2.19 17.56 6.32
C ALA A 47 -0.97 17.84 5.42
N ALA A 48 -1.06 18.87 4.58
CA ALA A 48 0.06 19.37 3.80
C ALA A 48 1.19 19.84 4.72
N TRP A 49 0.88 20.62 5.77
CA TRP A 49 1.88 21.11 6.70
C TRP A 49 2.58 19.97 7.44
N SER A 50 1.85 18.92 7.83
CA SER A 50 2.44 17.68 8.34
C SER A 50 3.50 17.14 7.38
N LEU A 51 3.15 16.93 6.11
CA LEU A 51 4.05 16.42 5.07
C LEU A 51 5.27 17.33 4.83
N PHE A 52 5.07 18.65 4.80
CA PHE A 52 6.12 19.65 4.56
C PHE A 52 6.96 19.95 5.80
N SER A 53 6.53 19.53 6.99
CA SER A 53 7.32 19.63 8.22
C SER A 53 8.36 18.50 8.37
N ILE A 54 8.28 17.45 7.54
CA ILE A 54 9.26 16.36 7.51
C ILE A 54 10.58 16.91 6.99
N ASP A 55 11.64 16.79 7.80
CA ASP A 55 12.98 17.26 7.45
C ASP A 55 13.79 16.11 6.85
N SER A 56 13.94 16.14 5.52
CA SER A 56 14.74 15.17 4.75
C SER A 56 16.21 15.02 5.19
N LYS A 57 16.76 16.00 5.93
CA LYS A 57 18.12 15.93 6.49
C LYS A 57 18.17 15.16 7.81
N LYS A 58 17.08 15.15 8.58
CA LYS A 58 16.94 14.46 9.88
C LYS A 58 16.21 13.13 9.80
N ALA A 59 15.50 12.86 8.71
CA ALA A 59 14.72 11.64 8.49
C ALA A 59 15.54 10.33 8.52
N LEU A 60 16.87 10.44 8.64
CA LEU A 60 17.81 9.33 8.79
C LEU A 60 18.27 9.10 10.24
N GLY A 61 17.93 9.98 11.18
CA GLY A 61 18.31 9.92 12.60
C GLY A 61 17.14 9.81 13.59
N GLY A 62 15.88 9.87 13.12
CA GLY A 62 14.68 9.64 13.94
C GLY A 62 14.38 8.15 14.17
N ILE A 63 13.22 7.85 14.78
CA ILE A 63 12.71 6.46 14.81
C ILE A 63 12.58 5.97 13.37
N ILE A 64 13.44 5.03 12.97
CA ILE A 64 13.57 4.55 11.59
C ILE A 64 12.18 4.21 11.04
N GLY A 65 11.77 4.93 9.99
CA GLY A 65 10.53 4.72 9.26
C GLY A 65 9.34 5.59 9.68
N LEU A 66 9.33 6.25 10.84
CA LEU A 66 8.19 7.08 11.27
C LEU A 66 7.92 8.26 10.31
N ASP A 67 8.97 8.89 9.82
CA ASP A 67 8.87 9.98 8.85
C ASP A 67 8.32 9.48 7.51
N SER A 68 8.80 8.33 7.02
CA SER A 68 8.25 7.71 5.81
C SER A 68 6.78 7.39 5.97
N TYR A 69 6.37 6.79 7.09
CA TYR A 69 4.96 6.51 7.33
C TYR A 69 4.11 7.76 7.43
N THR A 70 4.59 8.80 8.13
CA THR A 70 3.88 10.08 8.22
C THR A 70 3.76 10.73 6.84
N ALA A 71 4.80 10.67 6.01
CA ALA A 71 4.75 11.18 4.64
C ALA A 71 3.69 10.46 3.81
N PHE A 72 3.66 9.13 3.87
CA PHE A 72 2.67 8.30 3.18
C PHE A 72 1.25 8.56 3.67
N THR A 73 1.02 8.54 4.98
CA THR A 73 -0.30 8.76 5.55
C THR A 73 -0.80 10.15 5.24
N SER A 74 0.02 11.20 5.38
CA SER A 74 -0.37 12.58 5.05
C SER A 74 -0.67 12.73 3.55
N THR A 75 0.13 12.14 2.67
CA THR A 75 -0.10 12.19 1.21
C THR A 75 -1.40 11.50 0.82
N ILE A 76 -1.62 10.26 1.26
CA ILE A 76 -2.85 9.52 0.98
C ILE A 76 -4.05 10.24 1.59
N PHE A 77 -3.87 10.81 2.78
CA PHE A 77 -4.92 11.51 3.47
C PHE A 77 -5.35 12.80 2.76
N MET A 78 -4.41 13.57 2.21
CA MET A 78 -4.69 14.71 1.34
C MET A 78 -5.51 14.33 0.10
N LEU A 79 -5.33 13.12 -0.45
CA LEU A 79 -6.12 12.62 -1.58
C LEU A 79 -7.53 12.16 -1.16
N ILE A 80 -7.66 11.63 0.07
CA ILE A 80 -8.92 11.15 0.63
C ILE A 80 -9.82 12.31 1.07
N LEU A 81 -9.25 13.39 1.62
CA LEU A 81 -9.98 14.52 2.21
C LEU A 81 -11.09 15.10 1.32
N PRO A 82 -10.82 15.47 0.05
CA PRO A 82 -11.88 15.96 -0.83
C PRO A 82 -12.94 14.89 -1.12
N SER A 83 -12.54 13.62 -1.14
CA SER A 83 -13.48 12.52 -1.32
C SER A 83 -14.46 12.44 -0.15
N ILE A 84 -13.96 12.50 1.09
CA ILE A 84 -14.77 12.43 2.31
C ILE A 84 -15.64 13.69 2.47
N LEU A 85 -15.06 14.89 2.40
CA LEU A 85 -15.77 16.13 2.78
C LEU A 85 -16.60 16.73 1.64
N PHE A 86 -16.32 16.39 0.38
CA PHE A 86 -16.93 17.06 -0.77
C PHE A 86 -17.62 16.11 -1.75
N MET A 87 -16.99 14.98 -2.10
CA MET A 87 -17.48 14.14 -3.19
C MET A 87 -18.41 13.00 -2.76
N GLN A 88 -18.25 12.46 -1.55
CA GLN A 88 -19.09 11.36 -1.06
C GLN A 88 -20.42 11.89 -0.53
N LYS A 89 -21.52 11.45 -1.13
CA LYS A 89 -22.82 11.38 -0.44
C LYS A 89 -22.78 10.14 0.45
N HIS A 90 -22.48 10.29 1.74
CA HIS A 90 -22.32 9.18 2.69
C HIS A 90 -23.59 8.31 2.75
N THR A 91 -23.60 7.20 2.01
CA THR A 91 -24.68 6.20 1.99
C THR A 91 -24.13 4.93 2.65
N LEU A 92 -24.20 4.88 3.98
CA LEU A 92 -23.54 3.85 4.79
C LEU A 92 -24.52 2.78 5.28
N VAL A 93 -25.37 2.22 4.42
CA VAL A 93 -26.19 1.06 4.77
C VAL A 93 -26.43 0.17 3.55
N ALA A 94 -26.08 -1.12 3.66
CA ALA A 94 -26.59 -2.16 2.75
C ALA A 94 -27.98 -2.65 3.22
N LYS A 95 -28.90 -2.85 2.26
CA LYS A 95 -30.27 -3.38 2.50
C LYS A 95 -30.17 -4.80 3.08
N PRO A 96 -31.04 -5.21 4.02
CA PRO A 96 -31.16 -6.62 4.39
C PRO A 96 -31.66 -7.43 3.18
N ASP A 97 -30.96 -8.52 2.85
CA ASP A 97 -31.30 -9.45 1.77
C ASP A 97 -32.54 -10.28 2.11
N ASN A 98 -33.72 -9.66 2.10
CA ASN A 98 -35.01 -10.35 2.23
C ASN A 98 -35.98 -9.82 1.15
N THR A 99 -35.76 -10.16 -0.13
CA THR A 99 -36.79 -10.42 -1.17
C THR A 99 -36.14 -10.62 -2.55
N PRO A 100 -36.51 -11.68 -3.30
CA PRO A 100 -36.11 -11.82 -4.69
C PRO A 100 -36.99 -10.93 -5.57
N ALA A 101 -36.37 -10.32 -6.60
CA ALA A 101 -36.97 -9.45 -7.63
C ALA A 101 -37.21 -7.97 -7.26
N ALA A 102 -36.18 -7.14 -7.48
CA ALA A 102 -36.25 -5.86 -8.19
C ALA A 102 -34.88 -5.16 -8.08
N ALA A 103 -34.05 -5.34 -9.09
CA ALA A 103 -32.83 -4.58 -9.27
C ALA A 103 -33.18 -3.19 -9.82
N SER A 104 -33.39 -2.21 -8.93
CA SER A 104 -33.27 -0.80 -9.32
C SER A 104 -32.91 0.06 -8.10
N CYS A 105 -31.71 0.64 -8.18
CA CYS A 105 -31.20 1.81 -7.47
C CYS A 105 -32.00 2.30 -6.25
N SER A 106 -31.54 1.95 -5.04
CA SER A 106 -31.95 2.67 -3.84
C SER A 106 -30.86 2.58 -2.78
N SER A 107 -29.99 3.60 -2.76
CA SER A 107 -28.99 3.84 -1.72
C SER A 107 -29.68 4.38 -0.46
N VAL A 108 -29.57 3.68 0.66
CA VAL A 108 -30.08 4.17 1.95
C VAL A 108 -29.15 5.29 2.45
N ILE A 109 -29.69 6.50 2.49
CA ILE A 109 -29.05 7.74 2.93
C ILE A 109 -29.01 7.73 4.47
N LEU A 110 -27.84 7.87 5.08
CA LEU A 110 -27.77 8.31 6.47
C LEU A 110 -28.29 9.74 6.50
N TRP A 111 -29.49 9.94 7.06
CA TRP A 111 -30.07 11.27 7.20
C TRP A 111 -29.17 12.16 8.07
N PRO A 112 -29.06 13.47 7.79
CA PRO A 112 -27.99 14.34 8.27
C PRO A 112 -28.11 14.76 9.75
N ASN A 113 -29.09 14.24 10.48
CA ASN A 113 -29.60 14.94 11.67
C ASN A 113 -28.97 14.53 13.02
N ARG A 114 -27.91 13.72 13.03
CA ARG A 114 -26.97 13.57 14.16
C ARG A 114 -25.84 12.61 13.75
N HIS A 115 -24.75 13.13 13.19
CA HIS A 115 -23.53 12.33 13.05
C HIS A 115 -22.90 12.21 14.44
N THR A 116 -23.24 11.13 15.16
CA THR A 116 -22.52 10.75 16.40
C THR A 116 -21.03 10.56 16.09
N ILE A 117 -20.17 10.73 17.11
CA ILE A 117 -18.71 10.47 17.03
C ILE A 117 -18.43 9.13 16.33
N SER A 118 -19.22 8.11 16.65
CA SER A 118 -19.20 6.79 15.99
C SER A 118 -19.33 6.84 14.47
N ALA A 119 -20.27 7.61 13.93
CA ALA A 119 -20.50 7.71 12.49
C ALA A 119 -19.35 8.41 11.76
N ALA A 120 -18.79 9.47 12.36
CA ALA A 120 -17.62 10.15 11.82
C ALA A 120 -16.38 9.26 11.81
N CYS A 121 -16.13 8.54 12.91
CA CYS A 121 -15.04 7.55 13.00
C CYS A 121 -15.19 6.45 11.95
N ARG A 122 -16.41 5.98 11.68
CA ARG A 122 -16.66 4.96 10.64
C ARG A 122 -16.36 5.48 9.23
N ILE A 123 -16.80 6.69 8.89
CA ILE A 123 -16.48 7.32 7.60
C ILE A 123 -14.96 7.41 7.42
N TRP A 124 -14.28 7.90 8.45
CA TRP A 124 -12.84 8.03 8.48
C TRP A 124 -12.10 6.69 8.32
N ASN A 125 -12.51 5.68 9.10
CA ASN A 125 -11.87 4.36 9.14
C ASN A 125 -12.20 3.47 7.93
N ASN A 126 -12.92 3.98 6.93
CA ASN A 126 -13.29 3.21 5.75
C ASN A 126 -12.72 3.77 4.42
N PRO A 127 -11.38 3.88 4.29
CA PRO A 127 -10.75 4.27 3.03
C PRO A 127 -10.99 3.23 1.91
N ARG A 128 -11.33 1.99 2.28
CA ARG A 128 -11.65 0.90 1.35
C ARG A 128 -13.07 0.98 0.76
N HIS A 129 -13.91 1.92 1.21
CA HIS A 129 -15.32 2.04 0.82
C HIS A 129 -16.10 0.73 0.98
N LEU A 130 -15.82 -0.01 2.07
CA LEU A 130 -16.56 -1.21 2.44
C LEU A 130 -18.02 -0.86 2.73
N LYS A 131 -18.93 -1.78 2.39
CA LYS A 131 -20.35 -1.64 2.75
C LYS A 131 -20.50 -1.93 4.24
N PHE A 132 -21.03 -0.98 5.00
CA PHE A 132 -21.35 -1.20 6.40
C PHE A 132 -22.63 -2.02 6.53
N ARG A 133 -22.59 -3.01 7.43
CA ARG A 133 -23.79 -3.70 7.88
C ARG A 133 -24.45 -2.85 8.97
N GLN A 134 -25.78 -2.81 9.01
CA GLN A 134 -26.43 -2.15 10.15
C GLN A 134 -26.02 -2.86 11.45
N PRO A 135 -25.76 -2.13 12.55
CA PRO A 135 -25.61 -2.76 13.85
C PRO A 135 -26.89 -3.55 14.13
N GLY A 136 -26.75 -4.86 14.33
CA GLY A 136 -27.87 -5.70 14.75
C GLY A 136 -28.42 -5.22 16.10
N PRO A 137 -29.68 -5.57 16.44
CA PRO A 137 -30.23 -5.30 17.76
C PRO A 137 -29.54 -6.19 18.80
N GLY A 138 -28.40 -5.72 19.33
CA GLY A 138 -27.64 -6.42 20.36
C GLY A 138 -26.17 -6.03 20.32
N SER A 139 -25.58 -5.80 21.51
CA SER A 139 -24.13 -5.62 21.62
C SER A 139 -23.42 -6.95 21.34
N THR A 140 -22.30 -6.91 20.62
CA THR A 140 -21.51 -8.10 20.32
C THR A 140 -21.15 -8.84 21.61
N PRO A 141 -21.46 -10.15 21.73
CA PRO A 141 -21.22 -10.90 22.97
C PRO A 141 -19.76 -10.83 23.40
N TRP A 142 -19.51 -10.74 24.71
CA TRP A 142 -18.15 -10.61 25.26
C TRP A 142 -17.23 -11.77 24.83
N ARG A 143 -17.77 -12.98 24.67
CA ARG A 143 -17.01 -14.16 24.20
C ARG A 143 -16.50 -13.96 22.77
N SER A 144 -17.33 -13.39 21.89
CA SER A 144 -16.95 -13.07 20.51
C SER A 144 -15.90 -11.97 20.46
N LEU A 145 -16.02 -10.96 21.34
CA LEU A 145 -15.01 -9.91 21.48
C LEU A 145 -13.68 -10.46 21.99
N LEU A 146 -13.69 -11.30 23.03
CA LEU A 146 -12.48 -11.92 23.56
C LEU A 146 -11.83 -12.81 22.51
N PHE A 147 -12.60 -13.65 21.81
CA PHE A 147 -12.10 -14.50 20.74
C PHE A 147 -11.47 -13.67 19.61
N PHE A 148 -12.14 -12.59 19.19
CA PHE A 148 -11.61 -11.67 18.19
C PHE A 148 -10.28 -11.03 18.64
N THR A 149 -10.23 -10.49 19.85
CA THR A 149 -9.03 -9.82 20.39
C THR A 149 -7.87 -10.80 20.53
N LEU A 150 -8.10 -11.99 21.08
CA LEU A 150 -7.06 -13.02 21.23
C LEU A 150 -6.56 -13.50 19.87
N ARG A 151 -7.47 -13.84 18.94
CA ARG A 151 -7.11 -14.29 17.59
C ARG A 151 -6.30 -13.22 16.85
N SER A 152 -6.72 -11.97 16.92
CA SER A 152 -6.06 -10.86 16.23
C SER A 152 -4.70 -10.55 16.87
N GLY A 153 -4.62 -10.54 18.20
CA GLY A 153 -3.38 -10.38 18.94
C GLY A 153 -2.37 -11.50 18.64
N LEU A 154 -2.80 -12.76 18.65
CA LEU A 154 -1.96 -13.91 18.30
C LEU A 154 -1.45 -13.83 16.86
N LYS A 155 -2.29 -13.39 15.91
CA LYS A 155 -1.88 -13.17 14.52
C LYS A 155 -0.75 -12.15 14.42
N VAL A 156 -0.88 -10.98 15.04
CA VAL A 156 0.17 -9.94 15.02
C VAL A 156 1.42 -10.41 15.74
N ALA A 157 1.28 -11.03 16.91
CA ALA A 157 2.41 -11.59 17.63
C ALA A 157 3.19 -12.58 16.78
N ALA A 158 2.51 -13.51 16.09
CA ALA A 158 3.15 -14.45 15.17
C ALA A 158 3.87 -13.74 14.02
N ILE A 159 3.24 -12.75 13.38
CA ILE A 159 3.86 -11.97 12.28
C ILE A 159 5.12 -11.24 12.77
N VAL A 160 5.05 -10.58 13.93
CA VAL A 160 6.18 -9.83 14.51
C VAL A 160 7.30 -10.77 14.95
N ILE A 161 6.97 -11.93 15.53
CA ILE A 161 7.97 -12.93 15.90
C ILE A 161 8.69 -13.43 14.65
N ILE A 162 7.97 -13.78 13.57
CA ILE A 162 8.58 -14.19 12.30
C ILE A 162 9.47 -13.09 11.74
N ASP A 163 9.01 -11.83 11.75
CA ASP A 163 9.82 -10.70 11.28
C ASP A 163 11.13 -10.58 12.07
N ARG A 164 11.05 -10.57 13.40
CA ARG A 164 12.21 -10.37 14.28
C ARG A 164 13.16 -11.56 14.29
N MET A 165 12.63 -12.78 14.31
CA MET A 165 13.43 -13.99 14.49
C MET A 165 13.98 -14.54 13.18
N LEU A 166 13.29 -14.34 12.06
CA LEU A 166 13.69 -14.88 10.76
C LEU A 166 14.12 -13.77 9.80
N VAL A 167 13.19 -12.88 9.43
CA VAL A 167 13.42 -11.93 8.33
C VAL A 167 14.51 -10.92 8.66
N LYS A 168 14.51 -10.35 9.86
CA LYS A 168 15.54 -9.40 10.30
C LYS A 168 16.91 -10.06 10.49
N LYS A 169 16.97 -11.34 10.86
CA LYS A 169 18.24 -12.09 10.91
C LYS A 169 18.81 -12.36 9.52
N ILE A 170 17.96 -12.79 8.57
CA ILE A 170 18.36 -12.95 7.17
C ILE A 170 18.83 -11.61 6.59
N GLN A 171 18.08 -10.53 6.85
CA GLN A 171 18.46 -9.18 6.45
C GLN A 171 19.84 -8.83 7.02
N ALA A 172 20.05 -8.96 8.33
CA ALA A 172 21.32 -8.63 8.95
C ALA A 172 22.49 -9.43 8.35
N HIS A 173 22.31 -10.73 8.11
CA HIS A 173 23.34 -11.58 7.52
C HIS A 173 23.68 -11.18 6.07
N LEU A 174 22.67 -10.95 5.22
CA LEU A 174 22.90 -10.55 3.83
C LEU A 174 23.56 -9.17 3.75
N PHE A 175 23.10 -8.21 4.57
CA PHE A 175 23.63 -6.85 4.55
C PHE A 175 25.01 -6.73 5.20
N ALA A 176 25.34 -7.57 6.20
CA ALA A 176 26.68 -7.61 6.78
C ALA A 176 27.76 -8.04 5.77
N ASN A 177 27.38 -8.85 4.79
CA ASN A 177 28.25 -9.29 3.70
C ASN A 177 28.12 -8.42 2.44
N SER A 178 27.28 -7.38 2.47
CA SER A 178 27.07 -6.50 1.32
C SER A 178 27.96 -5.27 1.37
N ASN A 179 28.33 -4.75 0.20
CA ASN A 179 29.07 -3.50 0.07
C ASN A 179 28.25 -2.48 -0.75
N VAL A 180 28.76 -1.24 -0.83
CA VAL A 180 28.11 -0.18 -1.61
C VAL A 180 28.06 -0.52 -3.12
N LEU A 181 29.03 -1.30 -3.60
CA LEU A 181 29.11 -1.74 -5.00
C LEU A 181 27.95 -2.68 -5.38
N ASP A 182 27.39 -3.44 -4.44
CA ASP A 182 26.24 -4.33 -4.70
C ASP A 182 24.98 -3.58 -5.19
N PHE A 183 24.91 -2.26 -4.99
CA PHE A 183 23.77 -1.42 -5.37
C PHE A 183 24.03 -0.49 -6.56
N THR A 184 25.17 -0.66 -7.23
CA THR A 184 25.59 0.19 -8.36
C THR A 184 24.81 -0.13 -9.64
N PRO A 185 24.75 0.81 -10.61
CA PRO A 185 23.98 0.63 -11.84
C PRO A 185 24.38 -0.58 -12.69
N ASP A 186 25.64 -1.00 -12.66
CA ASP A 186 26.17 -2.20 -13.32
C ASP A 186 25.59 -3.51 -12.78
N GLN A 187 25.04 -3.51 -11.56
CA GLN A 187 24.35 -4.66 -10.97
C GLN A 187 22.87 -4.78 -11.39
N LEU A 188 22.35 -3.82 -12.19
CA LEU A 188 20.95 -3.81 -12.64
C LEU A 188 20.64 -4.81 -13.77
N PRO A 189 21.48 -4.99 -14.80
CA PRO A 189 21.31 -6.06 -15.78
C PRO A 189 21.36 -7.42 -15.10
N ILE A 190 20.39 -8.28 -15.40
CA ILE A 190 20.28 -9.62 -14.78
C ILE A 190 20.12 -10.75 -15.79
N ILE A 191 19.57 -10.45 -16.98
CA ILE A 191 19.28 -11.48 -17.98
C ILE A 191 20.60 -12.09 -18.52
N ARG A 192 21.58 -11.26 -18.90
CA ARG A 192 22.87 -11.75 -19.41
C ARG A 192 23.67 -12.50 -18.33
N PRO A 193 23.90 -11.95 -17.12
CA PRO A 193 24.65 -12.65 -16.07
C PRO A 193 23.98 -13.93 -15.57
N LEU A 194 22.65 -13.99 -15.56
CA LEU A 194 21.91 -15.20 -15.13
C LEU A 194 21.99 -16.33 -16.16
N LEU A 195 21.99 -15.99 -17.46
CA LEU A 195 22.03 -16.98 -18.53
C LEU A 195 23.46 -17.35 -18.95
N GLY A 196 24.48 -16.66 -18.43
CA GLY A 196 25.89 -16.90 -18.77
C GLY A 196 26.20 -16.68 -20.27
N ILE A 197 25.41 -15.83 -20.94
CA ILE A 197 25.54 -15.58 -22.38
C ILE A 197 26.73 -14.64 -22.62
N ARG A 198 27.76 -15.14 -23.29
CA ARG A 198 28.91 -14.37 -23.78
C ARG A 198 28.59 -13.81 -25.17
N ILE A 199 28.55 -12.49 -25.30
CA ILE A 199 28.47 -11.80 -26.60
C ILE A 199 29.57 -10.73 -26.51
N ASP A 200 30.60 -10.91 -27.32
CA ASP A 200 31.86 -10.16 -27.39
C ASP A 200 32.95 -10.57 -26.36
N GLU A 201 34.20 -10.15 -26.61
CA GLU A 201 35.42 -10.42 -25.80
C GLU A 201 35.36 -9.88 -24.36
N GLU A 202 34.27 -9.19 -23.97
CA GLU A 202 33.99 -8.86 -22.57
C GLU A 202 33.41 -10.07 -21.84
N ASP A 203 34.25 -10.72 -21.04
CA ASP A 203 33.83 -11.72 -20.06
C ASP A 203 32.87 -11.09 -19.03
N VAL A 204 31.55 -11.25 -19.24
CA VAL A 204 30.55 -10.93 -18.22
C VAL A 204 30.51 -12.07 -17.20
N ASP A 205 31.01 -11.80 -16.00
CA ASP A 205 31.00 -12.77 -14.92
C ASP A 205 29.58 -13.25 -14.59
N PRO A 206 29.38 -14.56 -14.36
CA PRO A 206 28.11 -15.10 -13.88
C PRO A 206 27.69 -14.43 -12.55
N ILE A 207 26.38 -14.30 -12.34
CA ILE A 207 25.88 -13.72 -11.09
C ILE A 207 26.36 -14.51 -9.86
N SER A 208 26.99 -13.80 -8.92
CA SER A 208 27.43 -14.39 -7.65
C SER A 208 26.24 -14.87 -6.82
N ARG A 209 26.45 -15.94 -6.02
CA ARG A 209 25.43 -16.43 -5.07
C ARG A 209 24.95 -15.33 -4.13
N HIS A 210 25.85 -14.48 -3.65
CA HIS A 210 25.53 -13.35 -2.78
C HIS A 210 24.62 -12.34 -3.50
N GLN A 211 24.99 -11.92 -4.71
CA GLN A 211 24.21 -10.98 -5.51
C GLN A 211 22.80 -11.52 -5.82
N PHE A 212 22.70 -12.81 -6.15
CA PHE A 212 21.41 -13.47 -6.37
C PHE A 212 20.54 -13.45 -5.12
N LEU A 213 21.09 -13.85 -3.96
CA LEU A 213 20.37 -13.89 -2.69
C LEU A 213 19.95 -12.50 -2.20
N LEU A 214 20.83 -11.50 -2.32
CA LEU A 214 20.53 -10.11 -1.99
C LEU A 214 19.39 -9.58 -2.85
N ARG A 215 19.45 -9.82 -4.16
CA ARG A 215 18.40 -9.44 -5.12
C ARG A 215 17.07 -10.13 -4.80
N ALA A 216 17.11 -11.43 -4.56
CA ALA A 216 15.92 -12.22 -4.20
C ALA A 216 15.28 -11.71 -2.91
N PHE A 217 16.10 -11.45 -1.89
CA PHE A 217 15.64 -10.90 -0.62
C PHE A 217 14.97 -9.54 -0.80
N ILE A 218 15.62 -8.59 -1.50
CA ILE A 218 15.08 -7.25 -1.75
C ILE A 218 13.75 -7.31 -2.50
N SER A 219 13.59 -8.27 -3.42
CA SER A 219 12.39 -8.45 -4.23
C SER A 219 11.16 -8.89 -3.43
N VAL A 220 11.37 -9.48 -2.24
CA VAL A 220 10.31 -9.95 -1.33
C VAL A 220 10.20 -9.09 -0.07
N SER A 221 11.31 -8.48 0.38
CA SER A 221 11.36 -7.78 1.66
C SER A 221 10.48 -6.53 1.69
N TRP A 222 10.30 -5.83 0.57
CA TRP A 222 9.38 -4.68 0.50
C TRP A 222 7.91 -5.11 0.70
N ILE A 223 7.52 -6.28 0.19
CA ILE A 223 6.18 -6.88 0.38
C ILE A 223 6.00 -7.20 1.86
N TRP A 224 6.97 -7.93 2.42
CA TRP A 224 6.93 -8.35 3.82
C TRP A 224 6.90 -7.17 4.78
N ALA A 225 7.77 -6.18 4.60
CA ALA A 225 7.82 -5.00 5.45
C ALA A 225 6.49 -4.23 5.48
N ASN A 226 5.87 -4.04 4.31
CA ASN A 226 4.55 -3.40 4.21
C ASN A 226 3.46 -4.28 4.84
N PHE A 227 3.51 -5.60 4.63
CA PHE A 227 2.56 -6.54 5.24
C PHE A 227 2.60 -6.50 6.76
N VAL A 228 3.79 -6.64 7.36
CA VAL A 228 3.97 -6.59 8.82
C VAL A 228 3.48 -5.28 9.38
N PHE A 229 3.89 -4.16 8.79
CA PHE A 229 3.52 -2.84 9.29
C PHE A 229 2.01 -2.59 9.21
N LEU A 230 1.43 -2.69 8.00
CA LEU A 230 0.04 -2.36 7.77
C LEU A 230 -0.91 -3.30 8.52
N GLU A 231 -0.62 -4.61 8.53
CA GLU A 231 -1.47 -5.57 9.24
C GLU A 231 -1.39 -5.37 10.76
N SER A 232 -0.21 -5.04 11.31
CA SER A 232 -0.07 -4.72 12.73
C SER A 232 -0.87 -3.48 13.11
N CYS A 233 -0.72 -2.38 12.36
CA CYS A 233 -1.50 -1.16 12.57
C CYS A 233 -3.01 -1.43 12.44
N HIS A 234 -3.42 -2.21 11.44
CA HIS A 234 -4.82 -2.56 11.23
C HIS A 234 -5.41 -3.33 12.39
N VAL A 235 -4.71 -4.33 12.92
CA VAL A 235 -5.18 -5.10 14.08
C VAL A 235 -5.21 -4.26 15.35
N ILE A 236 -4.20 -3.43 15.59
CA ILE A 236 -4.18 -2.51 16.75
C ILE A 236 -5.41 -1.60 16.70
N LEU A 237 -5.68 -0.99 15.54
CA LEU A 237 -6.87 -0.16 15.34
C LEU A 237 -8.17 -0.98 15.47
N ALA A 238 -8.21 -2.19 14.94
CA ALA A 238 -9.39 -3.05 15.04
C ALA A 238 -9.71 -3.41 16.49
N ILE A 239 -8.71 -3.79 17.29
CA ILE A 239 -8.89 -4.05 18.73
C ILE A 239 -9.37 -2.78 19.44
N PHE A 240 -8.79 -1.63 19.11
CA PHE A 240 -9.19 -0.34 19.70
C PHE A 240 -10.65 0.01 19.39
N PHE A 241 -11.09 -0.07 18.13
CA PHE A 241 -12.46 0.29 17.74
C PHE A 241 -13.51 -0.76 18.12
N VAL A 242 -13.16 -2.05 18.08
CA VAL A 242 -14.10 -3.16 18.35
C VAL A 242 -14.17 -3.50 19.84
N ALA A 243 -13.04 -3.70 20.51
CA ALA A 243 -13.01 -4.20 21.89
C ALA A 243 -13.01 -3.09 22.94
N ILE A 244 -12.27 -1.99 22.70
CA ILE A 244 -12.11 -0.90 23.68
C ILE A 244 -13.26 0.10 23.54
N LEU A 245 -13.42 0.71 22.36
CA LEU A 245 -14.45 1.73 22.14
C LEU A 245 -15.84 1.14 21.85
N ARG A 246 -15.92 -0.14 21.48
CA ARG A 246 -17.17 -0.84 21.10
C ARG A 246 -17.98 -0.08 20.04
N LEU A 247 -17.29 0.58 19.11
CA LEU A 247 -17.90 1.35 18.03
C LEU A 247 -18.16 0.51 16.79
N ASP A 248 -17.39 -0.56 16.58
CA ASP A 248 -17.45 -1.41 15.40
C ASP A 248 -17.60 -2.88 15.77
N ASN A 249 -18.01 -3.71 14.80
CA ASN A 249 -18.05 -5.16 14.95
C ASN A 249 -16.79 -5.81 14.35
N PRO A 250 -16.40 -7.02 14.80
CA PRO A 250 -15.29 -7.78 14.22
C PRO A 250 -15.32 -7.88 12.68
N GLU A 251 -16.51 -8.07 12.11
CA GLU A 251 -16.74 -8.19 10.66
C GLU A 251 -16.53 -6.89 9.88
N ASP A 252 -16.56 -5.73 10.54
CA ASP A 252 -16.29 -4.43 9.91
C ASP A 252 -14.78 -4.24 9.64
N TRP A 253 -13.93 -5.09 10.24
CA TRP A 253 -12.47 -5.06 10.13
C TRP A 253 -11.91 -6.30 9.42
N PRO A 254 -12.26 -6.55 8.14
CA PRO A 254 -11.70 -7.68 7.39
C PRO A 254 -10.21 -7.43 7.09
N SER A 255 -9.42 -8.50 7.02
CA SER A 255 -7.97 -8.43 6.76
C SER A 255 -7.63 -7.51 5.58
N LEU A 256 -6.52 -6.77 5.69
CA LEU A 256 -6.11 -5.83 4.64
C LEU A 256 -5.64 -6.54 3.39
N PHE A 257 -4.92 -7.65 3.59
CA PHE A 257 -4.34 -8.46 2.53
C PHE A 257 -5.21 -9.70 2.27
N GLY A 258 -5.24 -10.13 1.02
CA GLY A 258 -5.85 -11.40 0.62
C GLY A 258 -4.94 -12.59 0.85
N ASN A 259 -5.32 -13.74 0.29
CA ASN A 259 -4.51 -14.94 0.32
C ASN A 259 -3.35 -14.83 -0.69
N ILE A 260 -2.12 -15.04 -0.24
CA ILE A 260 -0.92 -15.02 -1.10
C ILE A 260 -0.96 -16.12 -2.19
N ALA A 261 -1.63 -17.25 -1.92
CA ALA A 261 -1.81 -18.32 -2.90
C ALA A 261 -2.64 -17.90 -4.14
N ASP A 262 -3.36 -16.77 -4.05
CA ASP A 262 -4.09 -16.21 -5.19
C ASP A 262 -3.24 -15.25 -6.04
N ALA A 263 -2.01 -14.91 -5.64
CA ALA A 263 -1.14 -13.94 -6.29
C ALA A 263 -0.29 -14.51 -7.44
N TRP A 264 -0.83 -15.46 -8.22
CA TRP A 264 -0.12 -16.15 -9.30
C TRP A 264 -0.07 -15.38 -10.64
N THR A 265 -0.53 -14.14 -10.68
CA THR A 265 -0.20 -13.17 -11.75
C THR A 265 -0.02 -11.79 -11.11
N VAL A 266 0.70 -10.87 -11.73
CA VAL A 266 0.90 -9.51 -11.23
C VAL A 266 -0.45 -8.80 -11.07
N ARG A 267 -1.40 -9.03 -11.98
CA ARG A 267 -2.77 -8.53 -11.86
C ARG A 267 -3.46 -9.03 -10.59
N ARG A 268 -3.31 -10.31 -10.27
CA ARG A 268 -3.90 -10.90 -9.06
C ARG A 268 -3.15 -10.49 -7.80
N PHE A 269 -1.83 -10.31 -7.88
CA PHE A 269 -1.04 -9.74 -6.80
C PHE A 269 -1.64 -8.40 -6.37
N TRP A 270 -1.79 -7.43 -7.28
CA TRP A 270 -2.36 -6.11 -6.94
C TRP A 270 -3.87 -6.11 -6.68
N GLY A 271 -4.62 -7.01 -7.33
CA GLY A 271 -6.09 -7.00 -7.29
C GLY A 271 -6.74 -7.93 -6.26
N ARG A 272 -6.03 -8.96 -5.76
CA ARG A 272 -6.54 -9.98 -4.84
C ARG A 272 -5.73 -10.09 -3.55
N PHE A 273 -4.41 -10.00 -3.63
CA PHE A 273 -3.54 -10.14 -2.45
C PHE A 273 -3.20 -8.78 -1.80
N TRP A 274 -2.73 -7.82 -2.58
CA TRP A 274 -2.25 -6.53 -2.08
C TRP A 274 -3.37 -5.70 -1.45
N HIS A 275 -3.03 -4.90 -0.45
CA HIS A 275 -3.98 -4.04 0.23
C HIS A 275 -4.60 -3.03 -0.75
N ARG A 276 -5.93 -2.86 -0.70
CA ARG A 276 -6.68 -1.95 -1.58
C ARG A 276 -7.15 -0.69 -0.87
N ILE A 277 -6.32 -0.19 0.07
CA ILE A 277 -6.66 0.96 0.93
C ILE A 277 -6.87 2.23 0.10
N ALA A 278 -5.93 2.57 -0.78
CA ALA A 278 -6.00 3.79 -1.58
C ALA A 278 -6.79 3.61 -2.90
N THR A 279 -6.96 2.37 -3.36
CA THR A 279 -7.53 2.08 -4.69
C THR A 279 -8.88 2.76 -4.95
N PRO A 280 -9.87 2.76 -4.03
CA PRO A 280 -11.16 3.40 -4.27
C PRO A 280 -11.05 4.91 -4.47
N THR A 281 -10.23 5.58 -3.66
CA THR A 281 -9.96 7.02 -3.77
C THR A 281 -9.25 7.35 -5.08
N LEU A 282 -8.22 6.60 -5.45
CA LEU A 282 -7.49 6.83 -6.71
C LEU A 282 -8.37 6.58 -7.93
N SER A 283 -9.21 5.53 -7.88
CA SER A 283 -10.24 5.25 -8.89
C SER A 283 -11.22 6.42 -9.04
N GLN A 284 -11.69 6.99 -7.93
CA GLN A 284 -12.57 8.15 -7.95
C GLN A 284 -11.91 9.36 -8.66
N TRP A 285 -10.67 9.70 -8.31
CA TRP A 285 -9.92 10.77 -8.98
C TRP A 285 -9.72 10.50 -10.46
N THR A 286 -9.36 9.27 -10.82
CA THR A 286 -9.15 8.93 -12.23
C THR A 286 -10.45 8.99 -13.03
N ARG A 287 -11.59 8.57 -12.46
CA ARG A 287 -12.90 8.70 -13.11
C ARG A 287 -13.30 10.15 -13.35
N ILE A 288 -12.98 11.06 -12.43
CA ILE A 288 -13.22 12.49 -12.61
C ILE A 288 -12.41 13.00 -13.79
N ILE A 289 -11.13 12.65 -13.89
CA ILE A 289 -10.28 13.00 -15.02
C ILE A 289 -10.86 12.45 -16.33
N ILE A 290 -11.26 11.17 -16.35
CA ILE A 290 -11.86 10.51 -17.51
C ILE A 290 -13.12 11.24 -18.00
N GLN A 291 -14.01 11.65 -17.09
CA GLN A 291 -15.27 12.30 -17.45
C GLN A 291 -15.11 13.79 -17.79
N ARG A 292 -14.30 14.51 -17.00
CA ARG A 292 -14.20 15.98 -17.06
C ARG A 292 -13.16 16.48 -18.04
N VAL A 293 -12.09 15.71 -18.26
CA VAL A 293 -10.96 16.10 -19.11
C VAL A 293 -10.98 15.32 -20.42
N LEU A 294 -11.18 14.00 -20.35
CA LEU A 294 -11.13 13.14 -21.55
C LEU A 294 -12.51 12.93 -22.19
N HIS A 295 -13.59 13.34 -21.53
CA HIS A 295 -14.98 13.19 -21.97
C HIS A 295 -15.36 11.76 -22.41
N LEU A 296 -14.73 10.74 -21.83
CA LEU A 296 -15.02 9.34 -22.17
C LEU A 296 -16.20 8.80 -21.36
N GLN A 297 -16.98 7.93 -21.97
CA GLN A 297 -18.00 7.15 -21.27
C GLN A 297 -17.35 6.11 -20.36
N LEU A 298 -17.67 6.13 -19.06
CA LEU A 298 -17.09 5.21 -18.06
C LEU A 298 -17.35 3.73 -18.34
N THR A 299 -18.36 3.42 -19.15
CA THR A 299 -18.71 2.04 -19.54
C THR A 299 -17.75 1.47 -20.60
N SER A 300 -17.07 2.33 -21.35
CA SER A 300 -16.17 1.94 -22.45
C SER A 300 -14.96 1.14 -21.97
N GLY A 301 -14.44 0.27 -22.83
CA GLY A 301 -13.21 -0.49 -22.55
C GLY A 301 -12.00 0.43 -22.36
N VAL A 302 -11.92 1.51 -23.13
CA VAL A 302 -10.85 2.53 -23.03
C VAL A 302 -10.90 3.20 -21.66
N ALA A 303 -12.08 3.64 -21.20
CA ALA A 303 -12.21 4.25 -19.87
C ALA A 303 -11.74 3.31 -18.76
N LYS A 304 -12.02 2.00 -18.83
CA LYS A 304 -11.54 1.02 -17.82
C LYS A 304 -10.01 0.86 -17.84
N THR A 305 -9.40 0.91 -19.02
CA THR A 305 -7.93 0.84 -19.17
C THR A 305 -7.28 2.12 -18.64
N VAL A 306 -7.82 3.29 -18.99
CA VAL A 306 -7.36 4.60 -18.48
C VAL A 306 -7.56 4.68 -16.96
N GLU A 307 -8.65 4.14 -16.44
CA GLU A 307 -8.90 4.07 -14.99
C GLU A 307 -7.83 3.23 -14.30
N ALA A 308 -7.51 2.05 -14.83
CA ALA A 308 -6.46 1.21 -14.29
C ALA A 308 -5.08 1.89 -14.35
N PHE A 309 -4.74 2.54 -15.48
CA PHE A 309 -3.50 3.30 -15.62
C PHE A 309 -3.42 4.43 -14.60
N GLY A 310 -4.48 5.24 -14.47
CA GLY A 310 -4.51 6.37 -13.54
C GLY A 310 -4.39 5.94 -12.08
N ILE A 311 -4.95 4.78 -11.69
CA ILE A 311 -4.73 4.22 -10.35
C ILE A 311 -3.24 3.95 -10.11
N PHE A 312 -2.56 3.24 -11.01
CA PHE A 312 -1.13 2.96 -10.88
C PHE A 312 -0.29 4.24 -10.91
N PHE A 313 -0.59 5.16 -11.85
CA PHE A 313 0.14 6.41 -11.99
C PHE A 313 0.02 7.30 -10.74
N LEU A 314 -1.20 7.48 -10.22
CA LEU A 314 -1.42 8.27 -9.01
C LEU A 314 -0.83 7.59 -7.77
N SER A 315 -0.81 6.25 -7.70
CA SER A 315 -0.04 5.53 -6.68
C SER A 315 1.45 5.88 -6.77
N GLY A 316 2.03 5.81 -7.97
CA GLY A 316 3.43 6.19 -8.21
C GLY A 316 3.73 7.63 -7.81
N LEU A 317 2.83 8.58 -8.11
CA LEU A 317 2.99 9.98 -7.74
C LEU A 317 2.94 10.18 -6.21
N ALA A 318 2.03 9.49 -5.52
CA ALA A 318 1.97 9.53 -4.06
C ALA A 318 3.26 8.98 -3.41
N HIS A 319 3.81 7.90 -3.96
CA HIS A 319 5.09 7.34 -3.51
C HIS A 319 6.28 8.26 -3.83
N ALA A 320 6.32 8.84 -5.03
CA ALA A 320 7.33 9.82 -5.42
C ALA A 320 7.35 11.04 -4.50
N LEU A 321 6.16 11.55 -4.13
CA LEU A 321 6.03 12.66 -3.19
C LEU A 321 6.57 12.29 -1.81
N ALA A 322 6.21 11.12 -1.28
CA ALA A 322 6.73 10.64 0.00
C ALA A 322 8.25 10.48 -0.02
N SER A 323 8.81 9.79 -1.04
CA SER A 323 10.25 9.59 -1.20
C SER A 323 11.04 10.90 -1.39
N TRP A 324 10.43 11.91 -2.03
CA TRP A 324 11.01 13.24 -2.10
C TRP A 324 11.09 13.89 -0.72
N ARG A 325 10.02 13.83 0.07
CA ARG A 325 9.93 14.42 1.41
C ARG A 325 10.83 13.74 2.43
N THR A 326 10.97 12.42 2.36
CA THR A 326 11.86 11.64 3.24
C THR A 326 13.32 11.72 2.82
N GLY A 327 13.62 12.28 1.65
CA GLY A 327 15.00 12.41 1.16
C GLY A 327 15.60 11.12 0.60
N GLU A 328 14.77 10.10 0.34
CA GLU A 328 15.17 8.86 -0.35
C GLU A 328 15.72 9.14 -1.75
N GLY A 329 15.27 10.22 -2.39
CA GLY A 329 15.67 10.59 -3.75
C GLY A 329 15.07 9.65 -4.80
N PHE A 330 15.46 9.86 -6.06
CA PHE A 330 15.01 9.05 -7.20
C PHE A 330 13.48 8.85 -7.28
N ALA A 331 12.71 9.88 -6.93
CA ALA A 331 11.25 9.83 -6.88
C ALA A 331 10.59 9.39 -8.20
N HIS A 332 11.23 9.66 -9.35
CA HIS A 332 10.77 9.18 -10.65
C HIS A 332 10.74 7.65 -10.75
N LEU A 333 11.60 6.92 -10.01
CA LEU A 333 11.62 5.46 -10.00
C LEU A 333 10.35 4.89 -9.35
N ASP A 334 9.74 5.59 -8.40
CA ASP A 334 8.43 5.18 -7.84
C ASP A 334 7.37 5.21 -8.93
N ILE A 335 7.29 6.30 -9.70
CA ILE A 335 6.35 6.43 -10.82
C ILE A 335 6.59 5.32 -11.84
N LEU A 336 7.85 5.10 -12.22
CA LEU A 336 8.22 4.04 -13.16
C LEU A 336 7.87 2.64 -12.66
N PHE A 337 8.08 2.37 -11.37
CA PHE A 337 7.70 1.09 -10.75
C PHE A 337 6.21 0.81 -10.90
N PHE A 338 5.34 1.75 -10.52
CA PHE A 338 3.91 1.53 -10.63
C PHE A 338 3.43 1.49 -12.09
N CYS A 339 3.95 2.36 -12.97
CA CYS A 339 3.62 2.33 -14.39
C CYS A 339 4.07 1.02 -15.06
N ALA A 340 5.25 0.49 -14.74
CA ALA A 340 5.70 -0.80 -15.23
C ALA A 340 4.77 -1.95 -14.79
N ASN A 341 4.28 -1.90 -13.53
CA ASN A 341 3.29 -2.85 -13.05
C ASN A 341 1.95 -2.77 -13.81
N PHE A 342 1.53 -1.58 -14.25
CA PHE A 342 0.38 -1.46 -15.16
C PHE A 342 0.67 -2.13 -16.51
N VAL A 343 1.84 -1.88 -17.10
CA VAL A 343 2.22 -2.44 -18.41
C VAL A 343 2.24 -3.97 -18.36
N VAL A 344 2.89 -4.58 -17.37
CA VAL A 344 2.91 -6.04 -17.24
C VAL A 344 1.51 -6.61 -17.04
N VAL A 345 0.63 -5.92 -16.30
CA VAL A 345 -0.77 -6.33 -16.13
C VAL A 345 -1.52 -6.27 -17.46
N ALA A 346 -1.29 -5.25 -18.28
CA ALA A 346 -1.89 -5.16 -19.61
C ALA A 346 -1.40 -6.30 -20.52
N VAL A 347 -0.11 -6.63 -20.49
CA VAL A 347 0.48 -7.77 -21.19
C VAL A 347 -0.12 -9.09 -20.70
N GLU A 348 -0.23 -9.31 -19.39
CA GLU A 348 -0.88 -10.50 -18.82
C GLU A 348 -2.31 -10.66 -19.31
N ILE A 349 -3.08 -9.56 -19.39
CA ILE A 349 -4.46 -9.60 -19.89
C ILE A 349 -4.49 -9.97 -21.38
N LEU A 350 -3.58 -9.40 -22.18
CA LEU A 350 -3.48 -9.71 -23.61
C LEU A 350 -3.11 -11.18 -23.83
N VAL A 351 -2.05 -11.66 -23.19
CA VAL A 351 -1.60 -13.06 -23.26
C VAL A 351 -2.70 -14.00 -22.80
N ALA A 352 -3.39 -13.71 -21.70
CA ALA A 352 -4.49 -14.54 -21.21
C ALA A 352 -5.69 -14.56 -22.18
N ARG A 353 -5.96 -13.48 -22.91
CA ARG A 353 -7.01 -13.44 -23.95
C ARG A 353 -6.62 -14.27 -25.16
N LEU A 354 -5.40 -14.08 -25.66
CA LEU A 354 -4.87 -14.83 -26.81
C LEU A 354 -4.81 -16.34 -26.50
N TRP A 355 -4.32 -16.72 -25.32
CA TRP A 355 -4.29 -18.11 -24.87
C TRP A 355 -5.69 -18.73 -24.79
N LYS A 356 -6.66 -18.01 -24.19
CA LYS A 356 -8.05 -18.47 -24.13
C LYS A 356 -8.66 -18.66 -25.51
N TYR A 357 -8.35 -17.78 -26.46
CA TYR A 357 -8.82 -17.92 -27.83
C TYR A 357 -8.19 -19.15 -28.51
N ALA A 358 -6.88 -19.33 -28.38
CA ALA A 358 -6.14 -20.45 -28.98
C ALA A 358 -6.57 -21.83 -28.45
N VAL A 359 -6.90 -21.93 -27.16
CA VAL A 359 -7.25 -23.20 -26.50
C VAL A 359 -8.76 -23.49 -26.54
N LYS A 360 -9.61 -22.52 -26.91
CA LYS A 360 -11.07 -22.67 -26.88
C LYS A 360 -11.51 -23.84 -27.76
N GLY A 361 -12.31 -24.75 -27.20
CA GLY A 361 -12.86 -25.91 -27.93
C GLY A 361 -11.85 -27.03 -28.20
N THR A 362 -10.62 -26.92 -27.69
CA THR A 362 -9.61 -27.97 -27.82
C THR A 362 -9.64 -28.94 -26.63
N TRP A 363 -9.04 -30.12 -26.78
CA TRP A 363 -8.87 -31.09 -25.69
C TRP A 363 -8.08 -30.50 -24.50
N ILE A 364 -7.20 -29.53 -24.75
CA ILE A 364 -6.41 -28.82 -23.72
C ILE A 364 -7.35 -28.05 -22.78
N GLU A 365 -8.41 -27.42 -23.29
CA GLU A 365 -9.40 -26.73 -22.45
C GLU A 365 -10.11 -27.70 -21.51
N LEU A 366 -10.53 -28.85 -22.04
CA LEU A 366 -11.21 -29.89 -21.27
C LEU A 366 -10.29 -30.46 -20.18
N GLU A 367 -9.03 -30.73 -20.52
CA GLU A 367 -8.07 -31.31 -19.58
C GLU A 367 -7.69 -30.32 -18.46
N LEU A 368 -7.51 -29.02 -18.77
CA LEU A 368 -7.30 -27.99 -17.73
C LEU A 368 -8.51 -27.85 -16.78
N ARG A 369 -9.74 -28.03 -17.29
CA ARG A 369 -10.97 -28.00 -16.47
C ARG A 369 -11.11 -29.25 -15.61
N ARG A 370 -10.80 -30.43 -16.15
CA ARG A 370 -10.94 -31.71 -15.44
C ARG A 370 -9.81 -31.93 -14.43
N ASN A 371 -8.58 -31.62 -14.80
CA ASN A 371 -7.40 -31.98 -14.03
C ASN A 371 -7.01 -30.92 -12.99
N SER A 372 -7.26 -31.23 -11.72
CA SER A 372 -6.91 -30.35 -10.60
C SER A 372 -5.41 -30.13 -10.46
N LYS A 373 -4.58 -31.13 -10.78
CA LYS A 373 -3.11 -31.03 -10.69
C LYS A 373 -2.56 -30.01 -11.67
N LEU A 374 -3.04 -30.01 -12.93
CA LEU A 374 -2.62 -29.02 -13.93
C LEU A 374 -2.95 -27.58 -13.50
N ARG A 375 -4.08 -27.37 -12.82
CA ARG A 375 -4.40 -26.04 -12.27
C ARG A 375 -3.44 -25.62 -11.17
N VAL A 376 -3.03 -26.55 -10.31
CA VAL A 376 -2.04 -26.29 -9.26
C VAL A 376 -0.69 -25.96 -9.88
N VAL A 377 -0.23 -26.74 -10.86
CA VAL A 377 1.00 -26.45 -11.61
C VAL A 377 0.94 -25.07 -12.26
N GLY A 378 -0.18 -24.71 -12.91
CA GLY A 378 -0.38 -23.38 -13.48
C GLY A 378 -0.30 -22.25 -12.44
N LYS A 379 -0.82 -22.47 -11.21
CA LYS A 379 -0.67 -21.51 -10.11
C LYS A 379 0.79 -21.39 -9.66
N VAL A 380 1.52 -22.49 -9.54
CA VAL A 380 2.94 -22.48 -9.16
C VAL A 380 3.78 -21.74 -10.20
N LEU A 381 3.60 -22.06 -11.49
CA LEU A 381 4.26 -21.34 -12.58
C LEU A 381 3.93 -19.85 -12.57
N GLY A 382 2.68 -19.51 -12.28
CA GLY A 382 2.26 -18.13 -12.11
C GLY A 382 2.92 -17.41 -10.92
N LEU A 383 3.10 -18.10 -9.79
CA LEU A 383 3.85 -17.55 -8.64
C LEU A 383 5.33 -17.34 -8.97
N VAL A 384 5.94 -18.27 -9.71
CA VAL A 384 7.31 -18.11 -10.23
C VAL A 384 7.38 -16.89 -11.15
N TRP A 385 6.43 -16.73 -12.07
CA TRP A 385 6.35 -15.55 -12.93
C TRP A 385 6.27 -14.24 -12.15
N VAL A 386 5.41 -14.15 -11.13
CA VAL A 386 5.31 -12.95 -10.27
C VAL A 386 6.61 -12.68 -9.53
N PHE A 387 7.26 -13.72 -9.00
CA PHE A 387 8.58 -13.58 -8.40
C PHE A 387 9.61 -13.08 -9.41
N SER A 388 9.67 -13.67 -10.62
CA SER A 388 10.58 -13.23 -11.69
C SER A 388 10.37 -11.77 -12.10
N TRP A 389 9.10 -11.33 -12.19
CA TRP A 389 8.78 -9.92 -12.46
C TRP A 389 9.36 -8.99 -11.38
N PHE A 390 9.13 -9.28 -10.11
CA PHE A 390 9.67 -8.47 -9.02
C PHE A 390 11.20 -8.60 -8.89
N PHE A 391 11.76 -9.78 -9.14
CA PHE A 391 13.20 -10.03 -9.18
C PHE A 391 13.91 -9.18 -10.25
N TRP A 392 13.21 -8.89 -11.35
CA TRP A 392 13.70 -7.99 -12.39
C TRP A 392 13.45 -6.50 -12.08
N MET A 393 12.24 -6.15 -11.62
CA MET A 393 11.78 -4.77 -11.50
C MET A 393 12.18 -4.07 -10.19
N VAL A 394 12.14 -4.77 -9.05
CA VAL A 394 12.36 -4.17 -7.72
C VAL A 394 13.78 -3.64 -7.54
N PRO A 395 14.85 -4.34 -7.96
CA PRO A 395 16.21 -3.81 -7.89
C PRO A 395 16.39 -2.49 -8.63
N ARG A 396 15.77 -2.34 -9.81
CA ARG A 396 15.80 -1.09 -10.59
C ARG A 396 15.11 0.07 -9.87
N TRP A 397 14.19 -0.23 -8.96
CA TRP A 397 13.49 0.74 -8.14
C TRP A 397 14.27 1.05 -6.84
N LEU A 398 14.78 0.03 -6.15
CA LEU A 398 15.33 0.17 -4.80
C LEU A 398 16.86 0.30 -4.72
N TYR A 399 17.63 -0.25 -5.66
CA TYR A 399 19.11 -0.18 -5.59
C TYR A 399 19.63 1.26 -5.63
N PRO A 400 19.15 2.15 -6.52
CA PRO A 400 19.60 3.55 -6.52
C PRO A 400 19.30 4.28 -5.19
N LYS A 401 18.16 3.96 -4.57
CA LYS A 401 17.77 4.49 -3.26
C LYS A 401 18.66 3.94 -2.14
N ALA A 402 18.95 2.64 -2.16
CA ALA A 402 19.84 1.98 -1.22
C ALA A 402 21.28 2.53 -1.33
N LEU A 403 21.80 2.66 -2.54
CA LEU A 403 23.11 3.25 -2.83
C LEU A 403 23.23 4.67 -2.24
N ARG A 404 22.26 5.53 -2.54
CA ARG A 404 22.23 6.90 -2.00
C ARG A 404 22.14 6.93 -0.49
N LEU A 405 21.37 6.03 0.10
CA LEU A 405 21.26 5.89 1.55
C LEU A 405 22.60 5.52 2.18
N SER A 406 23.29 4.51 1.63
CA SER A 406 24.60 4.07 2.11
C SER A 406 25.65 5.19 2.03
N ILE A 407 25.68 5.93 0.91
CA ILE A 407 26.60 7.07 0.75
C ILE A 407 26.29 8.17 1.77
N LYS A 408 25.01 8.53 1.94
CA LYS A 408 24.61 9.55 2.92
C LYS A 408 25.01 9.18 4.35
N GLN A 409 24.85 7.91 4.73
CA GLN A 409 25.24 7.41 6.05
C GLN A 409 26.75 7.49 6.25
N ALA A 410 27.55 7.09 5.25
CA ALA A 410 29.01 7.19 5.30
C ALA A 410 29.49 8.64 5.52
N LEU A 411 28.97 9.59 4.73
CA LEU A 411 29.31 11.01 4.86
C LEU A 411 28.91 11.60 6.22
N MET A 412 27.77 11.17 6.76
CA MET A 412 27.32 11.63 8.08
C MET A 412 28.25 11.14 9.19
N ILE A 413 28.64 9.86 9.16
CA ILE A 413 29.59 9.29 10.12
C ILE A 413 30.94 10.01 10.05
N GLU A 414 31.45 10.24 8.84
CA GLU A 414 32.71 10.97 8.64
C GLU A 414 32.63 12.39 9.23
N SER A 415 31.54 13.12 8.98
CA SER A 415 31.35 14.46 9.55
C SER A 415 31.30 14.46 11.08
N LEU A 416 30.67 13.44 11.68
CA LEU A 416 30.62 13.28 13.14
C LEU A 416 32.00 12.95 13.72
N MET A 417 32.79 12.12 13.04
CA MET A 417 34.16 11.79 13.44
C MET A 417 35.09 13.00 13.33
N LEU A 418 34.94 13.84 12.31
CA LEU A 418 35.70 15.08 12.16
C LEU A 418 35.35 16.08 13.26
N ASN A 419 34.06 16.27 13.55
CA ASN A 419 33.59 17.16 14.62
C ASN A 419 33.94 16.67 16.04
N ALA A 420 34.12 15.36 16.22
CA ALA A 420 34.57 14.80 17.51
C ALA A 420 36.07 14.94 17.74
N LYS A 421 36.84 15.21 16.68
CA LYS A 421 38.31 15.43 16.72
C LYS A 421 38.69 16.90 16.83
N SER A 422 37.80 17.82 16.45
CA SER A 422 37.89 19.28 16.69
C SER A 422 37.36 19.64 18.06
#